data_AF-A0AAV1JL26-F1
#
_entry.id   AF-A0AAV1JL26-F1
#
_cell.length_a   1.000
_cell.length_b   1.000
_cell.length_c   1.000
_cell.angle_alpha   90.00
_cell.angle_beta   90.00
_cell.angle_gamma   90.00
#
_symmetry.space_group_name_H-M   'P 1'
#
loop_
_entity.id
_entity.type
_entity.pdbx_description
1 polymer ?
#
loop_
_entity_poly.entity_id
_entity_poly.type
_entity_poly.pdbx_seq_one_letter_code
_entity_poly.pdbx_strand_id
1 'polypeptide(L)'
;MQSSSEYNEEECPWYYYDSSYKTLLGACLISLDACQLYAFLNHFFGVFQMTALFTLVLERYLLARYTRRERTLVYRYYWSLGAVAWVNALVFAIPPLLGYGIYSCDATDTICTYLWPSSRASAKHLGYAVPYTVLCGIMPIIGIFYYMGKANRLESIYYRNERLREEKHLTKCVHALSVLTLALWTPAAVLAGCQWFPLLLYGYRPHVPQVLALIAPITSEAATCVPVLSYLSGDNRIRAALLGRMKRNYALLPQQYAIRYRRD
;
A
#
# COMPACT_ATOMS: atom_id res chain seq x y z
N MET A 1 47.44 10.36 -6.20
CA MET A 1 47.03 9.83 -7.51
C MET A 1 45.92 8.82 -7.26
N GLN A 2 44.70 9.23 -7.57
CA GLN A 2 43.47 8.44 -7.43
C GLN A 2 43.48 7.31 -8.48
N SER A 3 43.16 6.08 -8.06
CA SER A 3 42.85 4.96 -8.94
C SER A 3 41.35 4.72 -8.84
N SER A 4 40.63 5.07 -9.89
CA SER A 4 39.20 4.84 -10.08
C SER A 4 39.01 3.63 -11.00
N SER A 5 38.44 2.55 -10.46
CA SER A 5 38.06 1.36 -11.21
C SER A 5 36.99 1.67 -12.25
N GLU A 6 37.28 1.30 -13.49
CA GLU A 6 36.32 1.11 -14.58
C GLU A 6 35.20 0.15 -14.16
N TYR A 7 33.96 0.64 -14.21
CA TYR A 7 32.75 -0.18 -14.22
C TYR A 7 32.31 -0.30 -15.68
N ASN A 8 32.39 -1.52 -16.23
CA ASN A 8 32.01 -1.83 -17.61
C ASN A 8 30.52 -1.54 -17.88
N GLU A 9 30.28 -0.62 -18.81
CA GLU A 9 29.00 -0.18 -19.37
C GLU A 9 28.47 -1.11 -20.49
N GLU A 10 28.43 -2.43 -20.27
CA GLU A 10 27.94 -3.36 -21.30
C GLU A 10 26.88 -4.33 -20.77
N GLU A 11 25.62 -3.88 -20.71
CA GLU A 11 24.39 -4.72 -20.91
C GLU A 11 23.09 -3.87 -20.82
N CYS A 12 22.96 -2.81 -21.65
CA CYS A 12 21.66 -2.18 -21.93
C CYS A 12 21.51 -1.94 -23.46
N PRO A 13 20.83 -2.82 -24.21
CA PRO A 13 20.87 -2.85 -25.67
C PRO A 13 20.06 -1.76 -26.40
N TRP A 14 19.58 -0.71 -25.71
CA TRP A 14 18.65 0.27 -26.28
C TRP A 14 19.19 1.69 -26.39
N TYR A 15 20.48 1.90 -26.09
CA TYR A 15 21.11 3.23 -26.12
C TYR A 15 21.28 3.83 -27.54
N TYR A 16 20.96 3.08 -28.61
CA TYR A 16 21.31 3.45 -29.99
C TYR A 16 20.15 3.95 -30.87
N TYR A 17 18.97 4.21 -30.31
CA TYR A 17 17.88 4.73 -31.12
C TYR A 17 17.83 6.29 -31.03
N ASP A 18 17.75 6.91 -32.20
CA ASP A 18 17.74 8.34 -32.53
C ASP A 18 16.85 9.28 -31.68
N SER A 19 17.21 10.56 -31.57
CA SER A 19 16.67 11.51 -30.59
C SER A 19 15.19 11.95 -30.82
N SER A 20 14.56 11.58 -31.93
CA SER A 20 13.28 12.16 -32.38
C SER A 20 12.02 11.41 -31.95
N TYR A 21 12.08 10.10 -31.65
CA TYR A 21 10.91 9.33 -31.18
C TYR A 21 10.75 9.33 -29.65
N LYS A 22 11.74 9.87 -28.91
CA LYS A 22 11.68 10.07 -27.45
C LYS A 22 10.58 11.07 -27.04
N THR A 23 10.16 11.93 -27.97
CA THR A 23 9.26 13.06 -27.72
C THR A 23 7.77 12.70 -27.66
N LEU A 24 7.38 11.49 -28.10
CA LEU A 24 5.96 11.07 -28.13
C LEU A 24 5.63 9.90 -27.17
N LEU A 25 6.63 9.25 -26.55
CA LEU A 25 6.44 8.17 -25.57
C LEU A 25 7.21 8.36 -24.24
N GLY A 26 8.01 9.41 -24.08
CA GLY A 26 9.05 9.53 -23.05
C GLY A 26 8.60 10.09 -21.69
N ALA A 27 8.28 9.22 -20.74
CA ALA A 27 8.04 9.58 -19.33
C ALA A 27 9.29 9.44 -18.42
N CYS A 28 10.40 8.86 -18.91
CA CYS A 28 11.72 8.92 -18.25
C CYS A 28 12.62 10.05 -18.82
N LEU A 29 12.07 11.26 -19.02
CA LEU A 29 12.83 12.50 -19.33
C LEU A 29 13.03 13.40 -18.09
N ILE A 30 12.55 12.95 -16.94
CA ILE A 30 12.77 13.60 -15.65
C ILE A 30 14.24 13.40 -15.27
N SER A 31 14.91 14.43 -14.71
CA SER A 31 16.27 14.27 -14.19
C SER A 31 16.39 13.00 -13.34
N LEU A 32 17.54 12.32 -13.39
CA LEU A 32 17.77 11.06 -12.65
C LEU A 32 17.30 11.17 -11.20
N ASP A 33 17.53 12.33 -10.58
CA ASP A 33 17.11 12.65 -9.22
C ASP A 33 15.58 12.64 -9.02
N ALA A 34 14.80 13.19 -9.97
CA ALA A 34 13.36 13.22 -9.83
C ALA A 34 12.70 11.89 -10.24
N CYS A 35 13.36 11.07 -11.07
CA CYS A 35 13.01 9.66 -11.25
C CYS A 35 13.20 8.86 -9.94
N GLN A 36 14.34 9.03 -9.27
CA GLN A 36 14.61 8.40 -7.98
C GLN A 36 13.64 8.86 -6.88
N LEU A 37 13.33 10.15 -6.83
CA LEU A 37 12.35 10.70 -5.88
C LEU A 37 10.95 10.12 -6.14
N TYR A 38 10.51 10.05 -7.39
CA TYR A 38 9.22 9.45 -7.73
C TYR A 38 9.16 7.98 -7.30
N ALA A 39 10.19 7.19 -7.64
CA ALA A 39 10.26 5.78 -7.27
C ALA A 39 10.28 5.59 -5.75
N PHE A 40 11.02 6.43 -5.02
CA PHE A 40 11.05 6.46 -3.56
C PHE A 40 9.66 6.75 -2.98
N LEU A 41 8.99 7.82 -3.45
CA LEU A 41 7.67 8.21 -2.96
C LEU A 41 6.64 7.11 -3.23
N ASN A 42 6.64 6.54 -4.45
CA ASN A 42 5.72 5.46 -4.80
C ASN A 42 5.93 4.22 -3.91
N HIS A 43 7.19 3.84 -3.68
CA HIS A 43 7.54 2.74 -2.79
C HIS A 43 7.12 3.03 -1.33
N PHE A 44 7.44 4.24 -0.84
CA PHE A 44 7.09 4.70 0.50
C PHE A 44 5.58 4.65 0.76
N PHE A 45 4.78 5.25 -0.14
CA PHE A 45 3.33 5.28 0.02
C PHE A 45 2.70 3.90 -0.17
N GLY A 46 3.26 3.03 -1.01
CA GLY A 46 2.82 1.64 -1.14
C GLY A 46 2.98 0.85 0.15
N VAL A 47 4.16 0.92 0.79
CA VAL A 47 4.40 0.24 2.08
C VAL A 47 3.54 0.84 3.19
N PHE A 48 3.40 2.16 3.21
CA PHE A 48 2.53 2.85 4.16
C PHE A 48 1.07 2.39 4.01
N GLN A 49 0.55 2.34 2.78
CA GLN A 49 -0.80 1.90 2.48
C GLN A 49 -1.06 0.47 2.97
N MET A 50 -0.16 -0.47 2.67
CA MET A 50 -0.29 -1.86 3.13
C MET A 50 -0.26 -1.97 4.66
N THR A 51 0.65 -1.25 5.31
CA THR A 51 0.76 -1.26 6.78
C THR A 51 -0.46 -0.60 7.44
N ALA A 52 -1.01 0.46 6.83
CA ALA A 52 -2.21 1.13 7.29
C ALA A 52 -3.45 0.23 7.17
N LEU A 53 -3.62 -0.52 6.07
CA LEU A 53 -4.71 -1.48 5.92
C LEU A 53 -4.65 -2.57 7.00
N PHE A 54 -3.47 -3.15 7.23
CA PHE A 54 -3.27 -4.11 8.30
C PHE A 54 -3.65 -3.53 9.67
N THR A 55 -3.20 -2.31 9.94
CA THR A 55 -3.46 -1.58 11.18
C THR A 55 -4.94 -1.28 11.39
N LEU A 56 -5.67 -0.87 10.35
CA LEU A 56 -7.11 -0.62 10.39
C LEU A 56 -7.90 -1.90 10.70
N VAL A 57 -7.54 -3.02 10.07
CA VAL A 57 -8.19 -4.31 10.35
C VAL A 57 -7.87 -4.79 11.76
N LEU A 58 -6.63 -4.63 12.21
CA LEU A 58 -6.21 -4.94 13.57
C LEU A 58 -6.98 -4.10 14.60
N GLU A 59 -7.18 -2.81 14.32
CA GLU A 59 -7.99 -1.90 15.14
C GLU A 59 -9.42 -2.41 15.29
N ARG A 60 -10.08 -2.79 14.19
CA ARG A 60 -11.46 -3.34 14.23
C ARG A 60 -11.52 -4.63 15.05
N TYR A 61 -10.53 -5.53 14.89
CA TYR A 61 -10.42 -6.73 15.72
C TYR A 61 -10.26 -6.40 17.21
N LEU A 62 -9.40 -5.44 17.54
CA LEU A 62 -9.18 -5.04 18.92
C LEU A 62 -10.42 -4.39 19.52
N LEU A 63 -11.09 -3.48 18.81
CA LEU A 63 -12.37 -2.90 19.24
C LEU A 63 -13.40 -3.98 19.58
N ALA A 64 -13.57 -4.98 18.71
CA ALA A 64 -14.46 -6.10 18.96
C ALA A 64 -14.03 -6.93 20.20
N ARG A 65 -12.72 -7.15 20.37
CA ARG A 65 -12.15 -7.87 21.52
C ARG A 65 -12.26 -7.10 22.84
N TYR A 66 -12.08 -5.79 22.81
CA TYR A 66 -12.15 -4.90 23.96
C TYR A 66 -13.59 -4.70 24.41
N THR A 67 -14.54 -4.62 23.47
CA THR A 67 -15.98 -4.67 23.75
C THR A 67 -16.36 -5.93 24.53
N ARG A 68 -15.81 -7.09 24.14
CA ARG A 68 -15.97 -8.35 24.90
C ARG A 68 -15.43 -8.28 26.34
N ARG A 69 -14.41 -7.46 26.61
CA ARG A 69 -13.75 -7.35 27.93
C ARG A 69 -14.19 -6.10 28.71
N GLU A 70 -15.17 -5.34 28.22
CA GLU A 70 -15.66 -4.10 28.82
C GLU A 70 -14.53 -3.07 29.09
N ARG A 71 -13.50 -3.06 28.23
CA ARG A 71 -12.36 -2.15 28.35
C ARG A 71 -12.37 -1.15 27.19
N THR A 72 -11.87 0.07 27.44
CA THR A 72 -11.72 1.11 26.42
C THR A 72 -10.31 1.10 25.84
N LEU A 73 -10.19 1.39 24.54
CA LEU A 73 -8.90 1.64 23.89
C LEU A 73 -8.44 3.06 24.22
N VAL A 74 -7.19 3.19 24.66
CA VAL A 74 -6.61 4.48 25.05
C VAL A 74 -6.14 5.23 23.80
N TYR A 75 -6.35 6.54 23.74
CA TYR A 75 -5.94 7.41 22.63
C TYR A 75 -4.48 7.23 22.18
N ARG A 76 -3.57 7.00 23.14
CA ARG A 76 -2.13 6.74 22.89
C ARG A 76 -1.90 5.54 21.98
N TYR A 77 -2.79 4.54 22.00
CA TYR A 77 -2.69 3.35 21.17
C TYR A 77 -2.87 3.68 19.69
N TYR A 78 -3.85 4.51 19.34
CA TYR A 78 -4.10 4.93 17.96
C TYR A 78 -2.92 5.72 17.38
N TRP A 79 -2.33 6.63 18.17
CA TRP A 79 -1.11 7.33 17.77
C TRP A 79 0.07 6.39 17.57
N SER A 80 0.25 5.40 18.45
CA SER A 80 1.33 4.43 18.31
C SER A 80 1.19 3.60 17.04
N LEU A 81 -0.04 3.20 16.68
CA LEU A 81 -0.33 2.47 15.45
C LEU A 81 -0.01 3.30 14.20
N GLY A 82 -0.42 4.58 14.19
CA GLY A 82 -0.07 5.50 13.11
C GLY A 82 1.45 5.67 12.98
N ALA A 83 2.14 5.94 14.09
CA ALA A 83 3.59 6.09 14.12
C ALA A 83 4.32 4.84 13.60
N VAL A 84 3.85 3.64 13.97
CA VAL A 84 4.40 2.37 13.46
C VAL A 84 4.26 2.29 11.94
N ALA A 85 3.12 2.68 11.36
CA ALA A 85 2.94 2.65 9.90
C ALA A 85 3.91 3.58 9.17
N TRP A 86 4.12 4.80 9.69
CA TRP A 86 5.07 5.77 9.13
C TRP A 86 6.52 5.28 9.24
N VAL A 87 6.94 4.84 10.42
CA VAL A 87 8.30 4.35 10.66
C VAL A 87 8.57 3.11 9.82
N ASN A 88 7.63 2.17 9.74
CA ASN A 88 7.76 0.98 8.89
C ASN A 88 7.97 1.36 7.43
N ALA A 89 7.17 2.28 6.90
CA ALA A 89 7.32 2.73 5.52
C ALA A 89 8.69 3.38 5.24
N LEU A 90 9.22 4.20 6.16
CA LEU A 90 10.55 4.80 6.01
C LEU A 90 11.66 3.75 6.07
N VAL A 91 11.58 2.80 7.01
CA VAL A 91 12.58 1.73 7.19
C VAL A 91 12.78 0.90 5.92
N PHE A 92 11.72 0.70 5.14
CA PHE A 92 11.80 -0.03 3.87
C PHE A 92 11.98 0.87 2.64
N ALA A 93 11.52 2.12 2.65
CA ALA A 93 11.73 3.00 1.48
C ALA A 93 13.15 3.61 1.40
N ILE A 94 13.85 3.77 2.52
CA ILE A 94 15.18 4.40 2.56
C ILE A 94 16.33 3.50 2.06
N PRO A 95 16.41 2.19 2.37
CA PRO A 95 17.55 1.35 2.01
C PRO A 95 17.94 1.35 0.52
N PRO A 96 17.00 1.41 -0.45
CA PRO A 96 17.36 1.55 -1.86
C PRO A 96 18.10 2.86 -2.19
N LEU A 97 17.85 3.97 -1.47
CA LEU A 97 18.62 5.22 -1.59
C LEU A 97 20.04 5.09 -1.03
N LEU A 98 20.26 4.17 -0.08
CA LEU A 98 21.55 3.91 0.55
C LEU A 98 22.37 2.80 -0.16
N GLY A 99 21.91 2.33 -1.33
CA GLY A 99 22.62 1.33 -2.14
C GLY A 99 22.32 -0.14 -1.80
N TYR A 100 21.37 -0.42 -0.89
CA TYR A 100 20.85 -1.78 -0.66
C TYR A 100 19.83 -2.22 -1.73
N GLY A 101 19.48 -1.32 -2.65
CA GLY A 101 18.56 -1.53 -3.77
C GLY A 101 18.83 -0.50 -4.85
N ILE A 102 18.07 -0.53 -5.94
CA ILE A 102 18.24 0.41 -7.05
C ILE A 102 16.87 0.94 -7.44
N TYR A 103 16.72 2.27 -7.49
CA TYR A 103 15.59 2.93 -8.14
C TYR A 103 15.99 3.30 -9.56
N SER A 104 15.25 2.81 -10.55
CA SER A 104 15.53 3.02 -11.97
C SER A 104 14.24 2.98 -12.78
N CYS A 105 14.31 3.39 -14.04
CA CYS A 105 13.22 3.13 -14.99
C CYS A 105 13.00 1.61 -15.10
N ASP A 106 11.72 1.22 -15.14
CA ASP A 106 11.32 -0.17 -15.39
C ASP A 106 11.74 -0.62 -16.80
N ALA A 107 11.65 -1.93 -17.09
CA ALA A 107 12.05 -2.51 -18.37
C ALA A 107 11.31 -1.94 -19.60
N THR A 108 10.23 -1.19 -19.39
CA THR A 108 9.47 -0.48 -20.44
C THR A 108 9.90 0.98 -20.61
N ASP A 109 10.84 1.49 -19.82
CA ASP A 109 11.34 2.88 -19.81
C ASP A 109 10.25 3.96 -19.64
N THR A 110 9.08 3.56 -19.14
CA THR A 110 7.90 4.44 -19.01
C THR A 110 7.69 4.94 -17.58
N ILE A 111 8.15 4.21 -16.57
CA ILE A 111 7.87 4.51 -15.15
C ILE A 111 9.12 4.23 -14.31
N CYS A 112 9.40 5.11 -13.34
CA CYS A 112 10.47 4.91 -12.36
C CYS A 112 9.98 4.07 -11.19
N THR A 113 10.64 2.94 -10.92
CA THR A 113 10.23 2.02 -9.86
C THR A 113 11.43 1.39 -9.14
N TYR A 114 11.16 0.63 -8.09
CA TYR A 114 12.15 -0.23 -7.45
C TYR A 114 12.55 -1.34 -8.41
N LEU A 115 13.82 -1.34 -8.84
CA LEU A 115 14.34 -2.38 -9.72
C LEU A 115 14.59 -3.64 -8.92
N TRP A 116 13.84 -4.68 -9.28
CA TRP A 116 13.98 -5.99 -8.68
C TRP A 116 15.32 -6.64 -9.05
N PRO A 117 16.08 -7.17 -8.07
CA PRO A 117 17.38 -7.79 -8.32
C PRO A 117 17.31 -8.93 -9.36
N SER A 118 18.34 -9.02 -10.19
CA SER A 118 18.56 -10.10 -11.16
C SER A 118 19.31 -11.28 -10.51
N SER A 119 19.43 -12.41 -11.21
CA SER A 119 20.17 -13.59 -10.72
C SER A 119 21.68 -13.34 -10.53
N ARG A 120 22.22 -12.30 -11.18
CA ARG A 120 23.60 -11.83 -11.00
C ARG A 120 23.71 -10.66 -10.02
N ALA A 121 22.61 -10.23 -9.41
CA ALA A 121 22.64 -9.10 -8.48
C ALA A 121 23.43 -9.45 -7.23
N SER A 122 24.15 -8.45 -6.71
CA SER A 122 24.94 -8.59 -5.48
C SER A 122 24.10 -9.12 -4.33
N ALA A 123 24.66 -9.99 -3.47
CA ALA A 123 23.97 -10.60 -2.33
C ALA A 123 23.27 -9.57 -1.41
N LYS A 124 23.78 -8.33 -1.39
CA LYS A 124 23.18 -7.18 -0.68
C LYS A 124 21.77 -6.83 -1.18
N HIS A 125 21.53 -6.85 -2.50
CA HIS A 125 20.22 -6.51 -3.07
C HIS A 125 19.18 -7.60 -2.80
N LEU A 126 19.60 -8.86 -2.90
CA LEU A 126 18.73 -10.00 -2.58
C LEU A 126 18.39 -10.04 -1.08
N GLY A 127 19.38 -9.76 -0.22
CA GLY A 127 19.23 -9.72 1.23
C GLY A 127 18.29 -8.63 1.74
N TYR A 128 18.05 -7.57 0.95
CA TYR A 128 17.02 -6.56 1.25
C TYR A 128 15.65 -6.93 0.66
N ALA A 129 15.61 -7.33 -0.62
CA ALA A 129 14.36 -7.54 -1.33
C ALA A 129 13.51 -8.70 -0.78
N VAL A 130 14.16 -9.77 -0.27
CA VAL A 130 13.46 -10.92 0.31
C VAL A 130 12.74 -10.54 1.62
N PRO A 131 13.42 -9.99 2.66
CA PRO A 131 12.75 -9.51 3.87
C PRO A 131 11.67 -8.47 3.60
N TYR A 132 11.92 -7.53 2.67
CA TYR A 132 10.93 -6.55 2.26
C TYR A 132 9.63 -7.21 1.76
N THR A 133 9.74 -8.15 0.83
CA THR A 133 8.57 -8.84 0.24
C THR A 133 7.79 -9.62 1.31
N VAL A 134 8.50 -10.27 2.23
CA VAL A 134 7.88 -11.05 3.31
C VAL A 134 7.21 -10.15 4.33
N LEU A 135 7.89 -9.12 4.83
CA LEU A 135 7.44 -8.28 5.95
C LEU A 135 6.45 -7.19 5.52
N CYS A 136 6.58 -6.64 4.31
CA CYS A 136 5.71 -5.56 3.81
C CYS A 136 4.62 -6.06 2.86
N GLY A 137 4.75 -7.27 2.31
CA GLY A 137 3.77 -7.87 1.42
C GLY A 137 3.03 -9.04 2.05
N ILE A 138 3.70 -10.19 2.17
CA ILE A 138 3.05 -11.47 2.52
C ILE A 138 2.48 -11.45 3.95
N MET A 139 3.29 -11.04 4.93
CA MET A 139 2.87 -11.04 6.34
C MET A 139 1.68 -10.10 6.61
N PRO A 140 1.65 -8.84 6.11
CA PRO A 140 0.48 -7.97 6.25
C PRO A 140 -0.77 -8.56 5.60
N ILE A 141 -0.67 -9.16 4.41
CA ILE A 141 -1.82 -9.77 3.71
C ILE A 141 -2.41 -10.93 4.53
N ILE A 142 -1.57 -11.84 5.02
CA ILE A 142 -2.02 -12.95 5.88
C ILE A 142 -2.67 -12.39 7.15
N GLY A 143 -2.03 -11.39 7.77
CA GLY A 143 -2.53 -10.71 8.96
C GLY A 143 -3.91 -10.08 8.74
N ILE A 144 -4.10 -9.41 7.60
CA ILE A 144 -5.38 -8.79 7.21
C ILE A 144 -6.48 -9.86 7.20
N PHE A 145 -6.35 -10.93 6.42
CA PHE A 145 -7.39 -11.96 6.34
C PHE A 145 -7.64 -12.67 7.67
N TYR A 146 -6.58 -12.92 8.43
CA TYR A 146 -6.68 -13.54 9.75
C TYR A 146 -7.48 -12.69 10.75
N TYR A 147 -7.14 -11.40 10.85
CA TYR A 147 -7.82 -10.49 11.77
C TYR A 147 -9.22 -10.13 11.29
N MET A 148 -9.47 -10.05 9.97
CA MET A 148 -10.83 -9.91 9.42
C MET A 148 -11.76 -11.04 9.88
N GLY A 149 -11.31 -12.30 9.75
CA GLY A 149 -12.09 -13.46 10.18
C GLY A 149 -12.38 -13.43 11.68
N LYS A 150 -11.38 -13.10 12.50
CA LYS A 150 -11.55 -12.96 13.95
C LYS A 150 -12.48 -11.81 14.34
N ALA A 151 -12.37 -10.66 13.69
CA ALA A 151 -13.23 -9.50 13.92
C ALA A 151 -14.69 -9.86 13.62
N ASN A 152 -14.97 -10.41 12.44
CA ASN A 152 -16.31 -10.84 12.03
C ASN A 152 -16.94 -11.83 13.03
N ARG A 153 -16.15 -12.81 13.51
CA ARG A 153 -16.62 -13.78 14.51
C ARG A 153 -16.98 -13.12 15.84
N LEU A 154 -16.15 -12.21 16.33
CA LEU A 154 -16.43 -11.50 17.59
C LEU A 154 -17.66 -10.60 17.44
N GLU A 155 -17.74 -9.83 16.36
CA GLU A 155 -18.87 -8.93 16.10
C GLU A 155 -20.19 -9.69 15.95
N SER A 156 -20.21 -10.88 15.35
CA SER A 156 -21.46 -11.66 15.26
C SER A 156 -22.00 -12.11 16.62
N ILE A 157 -21.12 -12.28 17.61
CA ILE A 157 -21.48 -12.74 18.96
C ILE A 157 -21.91 -11.56 19.84
N TYR A 158 -21.12 -10.48 19.84
CA TYR A 158 -21.24 -9.40 20.82
C TYR A 158 -22.01 -8.16 20.32
N TYR A 159 -22.05 -7.88 19.01
CA TYR A 159 -22.66 -6.65 18.50
C TYR A 159 -24.17 -6.81 18.25
N ARG A 160 -24.96 -6.82 19.33
CA ARG A 160 -26.44 -6.90 19.28
C ARG A 160 -27.16 -5.56 19.38
N ASN A 161 -26.52 -4.51 19.92
CA ASN A 161 -27.13 -3.20 20.16
C ASN A 161 -27.09 -2.30 18.91
N GLU A 162 -28.03 -1.34 18.79
CA GLU A 162 -28.06 -0.41 17.64
C GLU A 162 -26.75 0.39 17.47
N ARG A 163 -26.14 0.86 18.57
CA ARG A 163 -24.83 1.55 18.52
C ARG A 163 -23.71 0.66 17.97
N LEU A 164 -23.74 -0.63 18.29
CA LEU A 164 -22.76 -1.61 17.82
C LEU A 164 -23.03 -2.04 16.37
N ARG A 165 -24.26 -1.85 15.86
CA ARG A 165 -24.61 -2.08 14.46
C ARG A 165 -23.92 -1.07 13.54
N GLU A 166 -23.79 0.19 13.98
CA GLU A 166 -23.00 1.20 13.27
C GLU A 166 -21.52 0.79 13.20
N GLU A 167 -20.93 0.36 14.32
CA GLU A 167 -19.54 -0.15 14.35
C GLU A 167 -19.36 -1.38 13.45
N LYS A 168 -20.30 -2.31 13.43
CA LYS A 168 -20.30 -3.47 12.50
C LYS A 168 -20.31 -3.03 11.03
N HIS A 169 -21.08 -1.98 10.71
CA HIS A 169 -21.11 -1.44 9.36
C HIS A 169 -19.76 -0.83 8.98
N LEU A 170 -19.15 -0.07 9.89
CA LEU A 170 -17.80 0.48 9.70
C LEU A 170 -16.76 -0.62 9.50
N THR A 171 -16.78 -1.69 10.29
CA THR A 171 -15.88 -2.83 10.09
C THR A 171 -16.08 -3.49 8.72
N LYS A 172 -17.32 -3.65 8.26
CA LYS A 172 -17.60 -4.14 6.91
C LYS A 172 -17.05 -3.21 5.82
N CYS A 173 -17.17 -1.89 5.99
CA CYS A 173 -16.57 -0.92 5.07
C CYS A 173 -15.04 -1.03 5.04
N VAL A 174 -14.38 -1.17 6.20
CA VAL A 174 -12.93 -1.37 6.30
C VAL A 174 -12.50 -2.69 5.63
N HIS A 175 -13.27 -3.76 5.83
CA HIS A 175 -13.01 -5.04 5.16
C HIS A 175 -13.15 -4.92 3.64
N ALA A 176 -14.22 -4.28 3.16
CA ALA A 176 -14.44 -4.04 1.74
C ALA A 176 -13.34 -3.16 1.12
N LEU A 177 -12.95 -2.08 1.79
CA LEU A 177 -11.80 -1.22 1.43
C LEU A 177 -10.54 -2.07 1.26
N SER A 178 -10.21 -2.87 2.28
CA SER A 178 -8.99 -3.67 2.27
C SER A 178 -8.99 -4.70 1.13
N VAL A 179 -10.10 -5.40 0.92
CA VAL A 179 -10.23 -6.37 -0.19
C VAL A 179 -10.14 -5.69 -1.55
N LEU A 180 -10.78 -4.55 -1.73
CA LEU A 180 -10.74 -3.79 -2.99
C LEU A 180 -9.33 -3.27 -3.29
N THR A 181 -8.63 -2.73 -2.28
CA THR A 181 -7.24 -2.32 -2.45
C THR A 181 -6.35 -3.52 -2.79
N LEU A 182 -6.46 -4.65 -2.08
CA LEU A 182 -5.68 -5.85 -2.38
C LEU A 182 -5.97 -6.41 -3.79
N ALA A 183 -7.23 -6.36 -4.23
CA ALA A 183 -7.63 -6.77 -5.57
C ALA A 183 -6.95 -5.92 -6.65
N LEU A 184 -6.87 -4.59 -6.45
CA LEU A 184 -6.17 -3.68 -7.36
C LEU A 184 -4.65 -3.86 -7.34
N TRP A 185 -4.07 -4.27 -6.21
CA TRP A 185 -2.64 -4.63 -6.14
C TRP A 185 -2.33 -6.01 -6.73
N THR A 186 -3.34 -6.84 -7.01
CA THR A 186 -3.13 -8.23 -7.45
C THR A 186 -2.37 -8.34 -8.77
N PRO A 187 -2.68 -7.56 -9.84
CA PRO A 187 -1.93 -7.63 -11.09
C PRO A 187 -0.44 -7.29 -10.92
N ALA A 188 -0.12 -6.29 -10.09
CA ALA A 188 1.25 -5.93 -9.74
C ALA A 188 1.95 -7.04 -8.92
N ALA A 189 1.25 -7.65 -7.96
CA ALA A 189 1.79 -8.78 -7.20
C ALA A 189 2.04 -10.02 -8.07
N VAL A 190 1.14 -10.33 -9.01
CA VAL A 190 1.29 -11.41 -9.98
C VAL A 190 2.47 -11.13 -10.90
N LEU A 191 2.59 -9.91 -11.42
CA LEU A 191 3.74 -9.50 -12.24
C LEU A 191 5.07 -9.72 -11.51
N ALA A 192 5.16 -9.20 -10.28
CA ALA A 192 6.36 -9.37 -9.45
C ALA A 192 6.64 -10.86 -9.18
N GLY A 193 5.62 -11.63 -8.79
CA GLY A 193 5.74 -13.06 -8.52
C GLY A 193 6.15 -13.88 -9.75
N CYS A 194 5.59 -13.61 -10.92
CA CYS A 194 5.96 -14.25 -12.18
C CYS A 194 7.41 -13.98 -12.58
N GLN A 195 7.94 -12.80 -12.27
CA GLN A 195 9.35 -12.49 -12.53
C GLN A 195 10.28 -13.09 -11.48
N TRP A 196 9.90 -13.06 -10.20
CA TRP A 196 10.76 -13.46 -9.08
C TRP A 196 10.79 -14.95 -8.79
N PHE A 197 9.64 -15.61 -8.85
CA PHE A 197 9.54 -17.01 -8.45
C PHE A 197 10.40 -17.91 -9.35
N PRO A 198 10.38 -17.79 -10.69
CA PRO A 198 11.27 -18.55 -11.56
C PRO A 198 12.73 -18.10 -11.46
N LEU A 199 12.99 -16.83 -11.13
CA LEU A 199 14.34 -16.33 -10.93
C LEU A 199 14.99 -16.99 -9.70
N LEU A 200 14.25 -17.10 -8.60
CA LEU A 200 14.72 -17.74 -7.37
C LEU A 200 14.89 -19.26 -7.51
N LEU A 201 14.01 -19.92 -8.27
CA LEU A 201 14.02 -21.38 -8.41
C LEU A 201 14.95 -21.88 -9.52
N TYR A 202 14.97 -21.20 -10.66
CA TYR A 202 15.62 -21.67 -11.89
C TYR A 202 16.67 -20.71 -12.43
N GLY A 203 16.86 -19.52 -11.82
CA GLY A 203 17.87 -18.55 -12.24
C GLY A 203 17.56 -17.78 -13.52
N TYR A 204 16.35 -17.94 -14.09
CA TYR A 204 15.92 -17.30 -15.33
C TYR A 204 14.72 -16.36 -15.10
N ARG A 205 14.70 -15.22 -15.79
CA ARG A 205 13.58 -14.27 -15.78
C ARG A 205 12.68 -14.51 -17.00
N PRO A 206 11.42 -14.97 -16.82
CA PRO A 206 10.52 -15.21 -17.94
C PRO A 206 10.11 -13.91 -18.63
N HIS A 207 9.77 -14.03 -19.92
CA HIS A 207 9.20 -12.92 -20.68
C HIS A 207 7.85 -12.52 -20.10
N VAL A 208 7.68 -11.23 -19.81
CA VAL A 208 6.45 -10.69 -19.25
C VAL A 208 5.46 -10.41 -20.38
N PRO A 209 4.20 -10.88 -20.29
CA PRO A 209 3.19 -10.50 -21.24
C PRO A 209 2.93 -8.99 -21.16
N GLN A 210 3.00 -8.30 -22.31
CA GLN A 210 2.89 -6.83 -22.40
C GLN A 210 1.60 -6.28 -21.76
N VAL A 211 0.50 -7.02 -21.85
CA VAL A 211 -0.78 -6.67 -21.21
C VAL A 211 -0.64 -6.58 -19.70
N LEU A 212 0.09 -7.51 -19.06
CA LEU A 212 0.29 -7.51 -17.61
C LEU A 212 1.23 -6.37 -17.18
N ALA A 213 2.27 -6.09 -17.98
CA ALA A 213 3.18 -4.96 -17.75
C ALA A 213 2.45 -3.60 -17.80
N LEU A 214 1.39 -3.48 -18.61
CA LEU A 214 0.57 -2.27 -18.69
C LEU A 214 -0.48 -2.19 -17.57
N ILE A 215 -1.21 -3.28 -17.29
CA ILE A 215 -2.31 -3.27 -16.32
C ILE A 215 -1.80 -3.14 -14.88
N ALA A 216 -0.66 -3.76 -14.55
CA ALA A 216 -0.08 -3.75 -13.21
C ALA A 216 0.12 -2.34 -12.62
N PRO A 217 0.85 -1.42 -13.28
CA PRO A 217 1.04 -0.07 -12.76
C PRO A 217 -0.28 0.71 -12.69
N ILE A 218 -1.14 0.64 -13.71
CA ILE A 218 -2.42 1.37 -13.75
C ILE A 218 -3.33 0.97 -12.57
N THR A 219 -3.45 -0.34 -12.33
CA THR A 219 -4.29 -0.86 -11.24
C THR A 219 -3.70 -0.54 -9.86
N SER A 220 -2.37 -0.60 -9.72
CA SER A 220 -1.68 -0.19 -8.50
C SER A 220 -1.86 1.30 -8.20
N GLU A 221 -1.78 2.17 -9.22
CA GLU A 221 -2.03 3.60 -9.05
C GLU A 221 -3.50 3.88 -8.67
N ALA A 222 -4.45 3.21 -9.32
CA ALA A 222 -5.87 3.31 -8.98
C ALA A 222 -6.16 2.87 -7.53
N ALA A 223 -5.36 1.95 -6.97
CA ALA A 223 -5.49 1.49 -5.60
C ALA A 223 -5.30 2.61 -4.56
N THR A 224 -4.58 3.68 -4.92
CA THR A 224 -4.36 4.84 -4.04
C THR A 224 -5.63 5.67 -3.80
N CYS A 225 -6.59 5.63 -4.75
CA CYS A 225 -7.86 6.33 -4.64
C CYS A 225 -8.89 5.61 -3.75
N VAL A 226 -8.72 4.30 -3.52
CA VAL A 226 -9.71 3.48 -2.81
C VAL A 226 -9.98 3.95 -1.38
N PRO A 227 -8.97 4.27 -0.53
CA PRO A 227 -9.23 4.80 0.80
C PRO A 227 -10.14 6.02 0.77
N VAL A 228 -9.85 7.00 -0.08
CA VAL A 228 -10.66 8.23 -0.22
C VAL A 228 -12.10 7.88 -0.59
N LEU A 229 -12.31 7.07 -1.64
CA LEU A 229 -13.64 6.66 -2.08
C LEU A 229 -14.42 5.89 -1.01
N SER A 230 -13.72 5.04 -0.25
CA SER A 230 -14.32 4.25 0.82
C SER A 230 -14.74 5.11 2.01
N TYR A 231 -13.93 6.12 2.39
CA TYR A 231 -14.27 7.08 3.45
C TYR A 231 -15.46 7.96 3.04
N LEU A 232 -15.51 8.40 1.78
CA LEU A 232 -16.63 9.16 1.23
C LEU A 232 -17.94 8.35 1.20
N SER A 233 -17.86 7.04 0.95
CA SER A 233 -19.02 6.16 0.82
C SER A 233 -19.50 5.59 2.15
N GLY A 234 -18.58 5.32 3.08
CA GLY A 234 -18.83 4.61 4.33
C GLY A 234 -19.29 5.47 5.49
N ASP A 235 -18.84 6.73 5.58
CA ASP A 235 -19.21 7.62 6.68
C ASP A 235 -20.30 8.61 6.25
N ASN A 236 -21.52 8.33 6.71
CA ASN A 236 -22.69 9.18 6.48
C ASN A 236 -22.51 10.62 7.01
N ARG A 237 -21.71 10.84 8.07
CA ARG A 237 -21.47 12.17 8.64
C ARG A 237 -20.49 12.96 7.80
N ILE A 238 -19.39 12.34 7.35
CA ILE A 238 -18.41 12.99 6.48
C ILE A 238 -19.04 13.29 5.11
N ARG A 239 -19.80 12.33 4.56
CA ARG A 239 -20.58 12.56 3.34
C ARG A 239 -21.58 13.70 3.50
N ALA A 240 -22.28 13.78 4.64
CA ALA A 240 -23.17 14.90 4.93
C ALA A 240 -22.42 16.23 5.13
N ALA A 241 -21.20 16.20 5.68
CA ALA A 241 -20.30 17.36 5.81
C ALA A 241 -19.94 17.92 4.44
N LEU A 242 -19.44 17.04 3.56
CA LEU A 242 -18.93 17.40 2.24
C LEU A 242 -20.05 17.84 1.29
N LEU A 243 -21.24 17.23 1.40
CA LEU A 243 -22.42 17.66 0.65
C LEU A 243 -23.07 18.94 1.21
N GLY A 244 -22.50 19.57 2.25
CA GLY A 244 -23.09 20.74 2.90
C GLY A 244 -24.44 20.47 3.58
N ARG A 245 -24.81 19.19 3.74
CA ARG A 245 -26.08 18.74 4.34
C ARG A 245 -26.02 18.64 5.86
N MET A 246 -24.86 18.90 6.47
CA MET A 246 -24.72 18.89 7.91
C MET A 246 -25.26 20.21 8.50
N LYS A 247 -26.38 20.13 9.23
CA LYS A 247 -26.84 21.26 10.05
C LYS A 247 -25.73 21.63 11.05
N ARG A 248 -25.36 22.91 11.10
CA ARG A 248 -24.24 23.50 11.89
C ARG A 248 -24.17 23.02 13.35
N ASN A 249 -25.30 22.65 13.94
CA ASN A 249 -25.39 22.20 15.34
C ASN A 249 -24.97 20.72 15.56
N TYR A 250 -24.98 19.86 14.52
CA TYR A 250 -24.69 18.41 14.64
C TYR A 250 -23.23 18.04 14.42
N ALA A 251 -22.42 18.96 13.88
CA ALA A 251 -20.99 18.75 13.63
C ALA A 251 -20.18 18.65 14.92
N LEU A 252 -20.64 19.32 15.98
CA LEU A 252 -19.92 19.44 17.27
C LEU A 252 -20.49 18.54 18.38
N LEU A 253 -21.61 17.84 18.12
CA LEU A 253 -22.27 17.03 19.14
C LEU A 253 -21.64 15.62 19.25
N PRO A 254 -21.26 15.18 20.46
CA PRO A 254 -20.88 13.80 20.73
C PRO A 254 -21.99 12.82 20.35
N GLN A 255 -21.63 11.61 19.90
CA GLN A 255 -22.52 10.59 19.30
C GLN A 255 -23.81 10.33 20.11
N GLN A 256 -23.75 10.48 21.44
CA GLN A 256 -24.87 10.25 22.34
C GLN A 256 -25.99 11.28 22.23
N TYR A 257 -25.68 12.52 21.84
CA TYR A 257 -26.64 13.61 21.74
C TYR A 257 -27.21 13.77 20.33
N ALA A 258 -26.43 13.44 19.29
CA ALA A 258 -26.90 13.51 17.90
C ALA A 258 -28.00 12.49 17.59
N ILE A 259 -27.99 11.31 18.24
CA ILE A 259 -29.03 10.28 18.09
C ILE A 259 -30.36 10.73 18.71
N ARG A 260 -30.32 11.52 19.79
CA ARG A 260 -31.52 12.00 20.49
C ARG A 260 -32.32 13.00 19.63
N TYR A 261 -31.61 13.89 18.94
CA TYR A 261 -32.20 14.89 18.03
C TYR A 261 -32.58 14.38 16.62
N ARG A 262 -32.36 13.10 16.32
CA ARG A 262 -32.86 12.48 15.07
C ARG A 262 -34.29 11.93 15.25
N ARG A 263 -34.74 11.77 16.49
CA ARG A 263 -36.01 11.12 16.85
C ARG A 263 -37.15 12.11 17.11
N ASP A 264 -36.85 13.40 17.07
CA ASP A 264 -37.78 14.55 17.08
C ASP A 264 -37.74 15.24 15.70
#